data_AF-A0A433UYT4-F1
#
_entry.id   AF-A0A433UYT4-F1
#
_cell.length_a   1.000
_cell.length_b   1.000
_cell.length_c   1.000
_cell.angle_alpha   90.00
_cell.angle_beta   90.00
_cell.angle_gamma   90.00
#
_symmetry.space_group_name_H-M   'P 1'
#
loop_
_entity.id
_entity.type
_entity.pdbx_description
1 polymer ?
#
loop_
_entity_poly.entity_id
_entity_poly.type
_entity_poly.pdbx_seq_one_letter_code
_entity_poly.pdbx_strand_id
1 'polypeptide(L)'
;MTNINISVPESLKNFIDQQIVEGGYNSASEYLQQLIIQEAQRKSKGSFEKLLINQEEFETTLDELADDFAACVGTNAPVLSNYAVSRESIYDDHP
;
A
#
# COMPACT_ATOMS: atom_id res chain seq x y z
N MET A 1 3.93 -8.46 -20.68
CA MET A 1 4.33 -9.50 -19.71
C MET A 1 5.84 -9.55 -19.65
N THR A 2 6.42 -9.57 -18.46
CA THR A 2 7.87 -9.72 -18.25
C THR A 2 8.20 -11.19 -18.07
N ASN A 3 9.23 -11.71 -18.76
CA ASN A 3 9.65 -13.10 -18.63
C ASN A 3 10.78 -13.19 -17.59
N ILE A 4 10.67 -14.13 -16.65
CA ILE A 4 11.69 -14.41 -15.63
C ILE A 4 12.03 -15.90 -15.74
N ASN A 5 13.31 -16.21 -15.99
CA ASN A 5 13.79 -17.58 -15.99
C ASN A 5 14.37 -17.91 -14.61
N ILE A 6 13.93 -19.02 -14.02
CA ILE A 6 14.42 -19.49 -12.71
C ILE A 6 14.87 -20.93 -12.81
N SER A 7 15.95 -21.27 -12.12
CA SER A 7 16.42 -22.64 -11.98
C SER A 7 16.09 -23.12 -10.57
N VAL A 8 15.41 -24.25 -10.47
CA VAL A 8 15.02 -24.87 -9.20
C VAL A 8 15.61 -26.28 -9.09
N PRO A 9 15.93 -26.76 -7.87
CA PRO A 9 16.38 -28.14 -7.68
C PRO A 9 15.27 -29.13 -8.00
N GLU A 10 15.64 -30.35 -8.38
CA GLU A 10 14.72 -31.40 -8.81
C GLU A 10 13.68 -31.77 -7.73
N SER A 11 14.09 -31.71 -6.46
CA SER A 11 13.19 -31.89 -5.31
C SER A 11 12.04 -30.89 -5.30
N LEU A 12 12.32 -29.63 -5.64
CA LEU A 12 11.32 -28.57 -5.69
C LEU A 12 10.44 -28.69 -6.94
N LYS A 13 11.00 -29.18 -8.06
CA LYS A 13 10.21 -29.48 -9.26
C LYS A 13 9.13 -30.53 -8.98
N ASN A 14 9.47 -31.63 -8.32
CA ASN A 14 8.50 -32.68 -7.97
C ASN A 14 7.39 -32.15 -7.04
N PHE A 15 7.75 -31.28 -6.09
CA PHE A 15 6.77 -30.60 -5.24
C PHE A 15 5.82 -29.71 -6.06
N ILE A 16 6.36 -28.91 -6.98
CA ILE A 16 5.57 -28.06 -7.87
C ILE A 16 4.63 -28.90 -8.73
N ASP A 17 5.12 -29.99 -9.33
CA ASP A 17 4.31 -30.90 -10.17
C ASP A 17 3.13 -31.49 -9.37
N GLN A 18 3.33 -31.85 -8.10
CA GLN A 18 2.25 -32.29 -7.23
C GLN A 18 1.23 -31.18 -6.94
N GLN A 19 1.70 -29.96 -6.65
CA GLN A 19 0.84 -28.81 -6.39
C GLN A 19 0.04 -28.37 -7.63
N ILE A 20 0.59 -28.56 -8.83
CA ILE A 20 -0.13 -28.33 -10.10
C ILE A 20 -1.34 -29.25 -10.20
N VAL A 21 -1.15 -30.55 -9.92
CA VAL A 21 -2.24 -31.56 -9.99
C VAL A 21 -3.29 -31.30 -8.92
N GLU A 22 -2.86 -31.01 -7.69
CA GLU A 22 -3.76 -30.77 -6.56
C GLU A 22 -4.55 -29.46 -6.71
N GLY A 23 -3.89 -28.40 -7.18
CA GLY A 23 -4.49 -27.08 -7.38
C GLY A 23 -5.15 -26.86 -8.73
N GLY A 24 -5.08 -27.83 -9.65
CA GLY A 24 -5.68 -27.73 -10.99
C GLY A 24 -5.03 -26.68 -11.90
N TYR A 25 -3.74 -26.42 -11.73
CA TYR A 25 -2.99 -25.47 -12.57
C TYR A 25 -2.58 -26.14 -13.88
N ASN A 26 -2.38 -25.35 -14.95
CA ASN A 26 -1.98 -25.86 -16.26
C ASN A 26 -0.46 -25.91 -16.45
N SER A 27 0.30 -25.18 -15.61
CA SER A 27 1.76 -25.11 -15.71
C SER A 27 2.42 -24.67 -14.40
N ALA A 28 3.69 -25.01 -14.22
CA ALA A 28 4.52 -24.52 -13.14
C ALA A 28 4.60 -22.98 -13.11
N SER A 29 4.66 -22.33 -14.28
CA SER A 29 4.65 -20.86 -14.34
C SER A 29 3.35 -20.25 -13.83
N GLU A 30 2.22 -20.90 -14.09
CA GLU A 30 0.91 -20.43 -13.62
C GLU A 30 0.82 -20.55 -12.09
N TYR A 31 1.19 -21.73 -11.56
CA TYR A 31 1.25 -21.96 -10.12
C TYR A 31 2.16 -20.94 -9.41
N LEU A 32 3.39 -20.75 -9.91
CA LEU A 32 4.34 -19.81 -9.32
C LEU A 32 3.89 -18.36 -9.44
N GLN A 33 3.26 -17.98 -10.55
CA GLN A 33 2.70 -16.64 -10.70
C GLN A 33 1.61 -16.38 -9.66
N GLN A 34 0.68 -17.32 -9.47
CA GLN A 34 -0.36 -17.21 -8.46
C GLN A 34 0.24 -17.14 -7.04
N LEU A 35 1.25 -17.97 -6.75
CA LEU A 35 1.95 -17.95 -5.48
C LEU A 35 2.61 -16.58 -5.22
N ILE A 36 3.29 -16.00 -6.21
CA ILE A 36 3.93 -14.68 -6.11
C ILE A 36 2.88 -13.57 -5.95
N ILE A 37 1.76 -13.63 -6.67
CA ILE A 37 0.67 -12.65 -6.54
C ILE A 37 0.06 -12.71 -5.14
N GLN A 38 -0.23 -13.91 -4.63
CA GLN A 38 -0.75 -14.08 -3.27
C GLN A 38 0.25 -13.58 -2.23
N GLU A 39 1.54 -13.87 -2.41
CA GLU A 39 2.59 -13.40 -1.51
C GLU A 39 2.72 -11.87 -1.52
N ALA A 40 2.67 -11.27 -2.71
CA ALA A 40 2.70 -9.82 -2.89
C ALA A 40 1.49 -9.16 -2.23
N GLN A 41 0.29 -9.75 -2.40
CA GLN A 41 -0.92 -9.29 -1.71
C GLN A 41 -0.80 -9.42 -0.19
N ARG A 42 -0.27 -10.53 0.32
CA ARG A 42 -0.05 -10.74 1.75
C ARG A 42 0.91 -9.71 2.35
N LYS A 43 2.02 -9.44 1.67
CA LYS A 43 3.00 -8.42 2.08
C LYS A 43 2.45 -7.00 1.94
N SER A 44 1.65 -6.73 0.91
CA SER A 44 1.00 -5.44 0.72
C SER A 44 -0.06 -5.18 1.79
N LYS A 45 -0.89 -6.17 2.14
CA LYS A 45 -1.82 -6.08 3.28
C LYS A 45 -1.09 -5.86 4.60
N GLY A 46 -0.01 -6.59 4.86
CA GLY A 46 0.82 -6.36 6.04
C GLY A 46 1.49 -4.99 6.04
N SER A 47 1.85 -4.45 4.88
CA SER A 47 2.39 -3.09 4.75
C SER A 47 1.32 -2.02 4.89
N PHE A 48 0.07 -2.28 4.51
CA PHE A 48 -1.05 -1.37 4.70
C PHE A 48 -1.47 -1.35 6.17
N GLU A 49 -1.58 -2.50 6.83
CA GLU A 49 -1.75 -2.60 8.29
C GLU A 49 -0.61 -1.92 9.05
N LYS A 50 0.64 -2.00 8.54
CA LYS A 50 1.80 -1.29 9.12
C LYS A 50 1.86 0.20 8.75
N LEU A 51 1.15 0.64 7.71
CA LEU A 51 1.02 2.04 7.30
C LEU A 51 -0.23 2.69 7.88
N LEU A 52 -1.17 1.92 8.43
CA LEU A 52 -2.03 2.35 9.52
C LEU A 52 -1.13 2.54 10.74
N ILE A 53 -0.34 3.61 10.70
CA ILE A 53 -0.02 4.40 11.89
C ILE A 53 -1.35 4.48 12.64
N ASN A 54 -1.39 3.94 13.85
CA ASN A 54 -2.60 3.83 14.65
C ASN A 54 -3.37 5.14 14.54
N GLN A 55 -4.63 5.13 14.11
CA GLN A 55 -5.40 6.37 13.92
C GLN A 55 -5.31 7.27 15.16
N GLU A 56 -5.23 6.65 16.33
CA GLU A 56 -4.99 7.27 17.63
C GLU A 56 -3.63 8.01 17.72
N GLU A 57 -2.54 7.44 17.22
CA GLU A 57 -1.23 8.11 17.14
C GLU A 57 -1.26 9.27 16.16
N PHE A 58 -1.93 9.12 15.02
CA PHE A 58 -2.06 10.18 14.03
C PHE A 58 -2.87 11.38 14.59
N GLU A 59 -4.01 11.11 15.22
CA GLU A 59 -4.83 12.13 15.88
C GLU A 59 -4.03 12.87 16.98
N THR A 60 -3.27 12.13 17.79
CA THR A 60 -2.42 12.73 18.84
C THR A 60 -1.36 13.69 18.26
N THR A 61 -0.69 13.30 17.17
CA THR A 61 0.30 14.19 16.53
C THR A 61 -0.34 15.42 15.87
N LEU A 62 -1.61 15.33 15.47
CA LEU A 62 -2.32 16.41 14.81
C LEU A 62 -2.77 17.46 15.81
N ASP A 63 -3.21 17.02 17.00
CA ASP A 63 -3.54 17.91 18.12
C ASP A 63 -2.29 18.64 18.64
N GLU A 64 -1.16 17.94 18.82
CA GLU A 64 0.11 18.55 19.23
C GLU A 64 0.58 19.63 18.23
N LEU A 65 0.46 19.35 16.92
CA LEU A 65 0.81 20.31 15.88
C LEU A 65 -0.12 21.54 15.87
N ALA A 66 -1.41 21.36 16.16
CA ALA A 66 -2.37 22.45 16.22
C ALA A 66 -2.07 23.41 17.38
N ASP A 67 -1.70 22.86 18.54
CA ASP A 67 -1.31 23.64 19.72
C ASP A 67 0.00 24.43 19.48
N ASP A 68 1.00 23.79 18.87
CA ASP A 68 2.27 24.44 18.50
C ASP A 68 2.08 25.55 17.48
N PHE A 69 1.21 25.33 16.48
CA PHE A 69 0.83 26.36 15.53
C PHE A 69 0.16 27.53 16.24
N ALA A 70 -0.83 27.27 17.10
CA ALA A 70 -1.50 28.32 17.88
C ALA A 70 -0.53 29.12 18.75
N ALA A 71 0.49 28.47 19.33
CA ALA A 71 1.55 29.12 20.08
C ALA A 71 2.42 30.04 19.20
N CYS A 72 2.64 29.68 17.93
CA CYS A 72 3.44 30.47 16.99
C CYS A 72 2.68 31.64 16.33
N VAL A 73 1.39 31.50 15.98
CA VAL A 73 0.61 32.58 15.34
C VAL A 73 -0.13 33.49 16.33
N GLY A 74 -0.33 33.06 17.57
CA GLY A 74 -1.14 33.80 18.55
C GLY A 74 -2.54 34.15 18.01
N THR A 75 -3.06 35.34 18.32
CA THR A 75 -4.39 35.80 17.87
C THR A 75 -4.50 36.09 16.36
N ASN A 76 -3.43 35.90 15.59
CA ASN A 76 -3.41 36.08 14.13
C ASN A 76 -3.53 34.75 13.37
N ALA A 77 -3.98 33.68 14.04
CA ALA A 77 -4.26 32.42 13.36
C ALA A 77 -5.22 32.68 12.17
N PRO A 78 -4.79 32.40 10.92
CA PRO A 78 -5.67 32.57 9.79
C PRO A 78 -6.85 31.63 9.98
N VAL A 79 -8.06 32.18 10.12
CA VAL A 79 -9.27 31.37 10.02
C VAL A 79 -9.18 30.68 8.68
N LEU A 80 -9.13 29.34 8.68
CA LEU A 80 -9.22 28.56 7.46
C LEU A 80 -10.52 28.98 6.78
N SER A 81 -10.42 29.86 5.79
CA SER A 81 -11.55 30.26 4.98
C SER A 81 -12.13 28.98 4.39
N ASN A 82 -13.46 28.85 4.37
CA ASN A 82 -14.16 27.74 3.71
C ASN A 82 -13.68 27.48 2.26
N TYR A 83 -12.94 28.43 1.69
CA TYR A 83 -12.22 28.31 0.42
C TYR A 83 -11.12 27.23 0.37
N ALA A 84 -10.54 26.82 1.51
CA ALA A 84 -9.49 25.79 1.54
C ALA A 84 -10.04 24.35 1.44
N VAL A 85 -11.30 24.13 1.81
CA VAL A 85 -11.95 22.80 1.81
C VAL A 85 -12.45 22.40 0.41
N SER A 86 -12.52 23.34 -0.54
CA SER A 86 -13.08 23.08 -1.88
C SER A 86 -12.03 23.00 -3.01
N ARG A 87 -10.75 22.77 -2.70
CA ARG A 87 -9.69 22.67 -3.71
C ARG A 87 -9.61 21.29 -4.41
N GLU A 88 -10.76 20.72 -4.77
CA GLU A 88 -10.88 19.61 -5.75
C GLU A 88 -10.79 20.13 -7.21
N SER A 89 -10.72 21.46 -7.42
CA SER A 89 -10.78 22.10 -8.75
C SER A 89 -9.65 23.10 -9.03
N ILE A 90 -8.47 22.86 -8.45
CA ILE A 90 -7.26 23.69 -8.68
C ILE A 90 -6.11 22.94 -9.33
N TYR A 91 -6.40 21.71 -9.75
CA TYR A 91 -5.63 20.97 -10.73
C TYR A 91 -6.42 20.87 -12.04
N ASP A 92 -7.19 21.91 -12.39
CA ASP A 92 -7.65 22.03 -13.77
C ASP A 92 -6.44 22.37 -14.64
N ASP A 93 -6.11 21.43 -15.51
CA ASP A 93 -5.12 21.50 -16.59
C ASP A 93 -5.20 22.88 -17.27
N HIS A 94 -4.17 23.70 -17.11
CA HIS A 94 -4.02 24.88 -17.93
C HIS A 94 -3.50 24.44 -19.32
N PRO A 95 -4.15 24.86 -20.42
CA PRO A 95 -3.69 24.53 -21.77
C PRO A 95 -2.34 25.17 -22.11
#